data_AF-A0A6S6U5J5-F1
#
_entry.id   AF-A0A6S6U5J5-F1
#
_cell.length_a   1.000
_cell.length_b   1.000
_cell.length_c   1.000
_cell.angle_alpha   90.00
_cell.angle_beta   90.00
_cell.angle_gamma   90.00
#
_symmetry.space_group_name_H-M   'P 1'
#
loop_
_entity.id
_entity.type
_entity.pdbx_description
1 polymer ?
#
loop_
_entity_poly.entity_id
_entity_poly.type
_entity_poly.pdbx_seq_one_letter_code
_entity_poly.pdbx_strand_id
1 'polypeptide(L)'
;CYQITTSGGPAERAPGPFCPRTISEADVDNVGAWFNVQSINGDGSATLTPGDLVDLTGSFISSLPALYDDSNWQLYDSQTGDVRYTGTLESCSGAAQPNVEAQYQQTCVECEMDYLDDDFEITYLIPVTPIAATAVEDRIASVGLALDGAELSGSAPVQDILSNYTIAAFDDCGGHINLHQGYHYHATTGCTDTTNTTDGHAPLIGYAVDGYPIYAMKDAGGNEAEGLDECRGQTDDTRGYHYHAASASENRFIGCLTGQYAATNTDTGGGEPTGGPDFTAAIATLNSMGYSVTLAQLEAALGTPPDFTAAATTLGIPYDVLVAALPAPPQ
;
A
#
# COMPACT_ATOMS: atom_id res chain seq x y z
N CYS A 1 -10.37 -6.61 -22.45
CA CYS A 1 -10.48 -5.83 -21.21
C CYS A 1 -11.07 -4.47 -21.52
N TYR A 2 -11.76 -3.86 -20.56
CA TYR A 2 -11.84 -2.41 -20.51
C TYR A 2 -10.44 -1.85 -20.24
N GLN A 3 -10.13 -0.71 -20.84
CA GLN A 3 -8.93 0.07 -20.54
C GLN A 3 -9.42 1.36 -19.89
N ILE A 4 -9.03 1.58 -18.64
CA ILE A 4 -9.47 2.71 -17.84
C ILE A 4 -8.22 3.48 -17.43
N THR A 5 -8.13 4.74 -17.82
CA THR A 5 -7.03 5.62 -17.44
C THR A 5 -7.55 6.66 -16.44
N THR A 6 -6.87 6.80 -15.31
CA THR A 6 -7.26 7.68 -14.21
C THR A 6 -6.14 8.69 -13.95
N SER A 7 -6.50 9.87 -13.46
CA SER A 7 -5.56 10.93 -13.09
C SER A 7 -5.00 10.75 -11.67
N GLY A 8 -5.08 9.55 -11.10
CA GLY A 8 -4.59 9.23 -9.77
C GLY A 8 -5.41 9.76 -8.59
N GLY A 9 -6.53 10.46 -8.80
CA GLY A 9 -7.37 10.99 -7.72
C GLY A 9 -8.80 10.41 -7.75
N PRO A 10 -9.50 10.35 -6.60
CA PRO A 10 -10.89 9.93 -6.56
C PRO A 10 -11.76 11.01 -7.22
N ALA A 11 -12.70 10.60 -8.07
CA ALA A 11 -13.69 11.48 -8.64
C ALA A 11 -14.63 12.05 -7.56
N GLU A 12 -15.12 13.27 -7.80
CA GLU A 12 -16.20 13.90 -7.01
C GLU A 12 -15.88 14.27 -5.55
N ARG A 13 -14.66 14.00 -5.06
CA ARG A 13 -14.22 14.42 -3.72
C ARG A 13 -12.75 14.83 -3.67
N ALA A 14 -12.43 15.71 -2.71
CA ALA A 14 -11.06 16.02 -2.37
C ALA A 14 -10.57 15.03 -1.28
N PRO A 15 -9.38 14.43 -1.43
CA PRO A 15 -8.76 13.66 -0.35
C PRO A 15 -8.46 14.48 0.90
N GLY A 16 -8.44 13.81 2.05
CA GLY A 16 -8.15 14.41 3.35
C GLY A 16 -9.42 14.78 4.15
N PRO A 17 -9.27 15.24 5.40
CA PRO A 17 -8.01 15.56 6.10
C PRO A 17 -7.13 14.34 6.43
N PHE A 18 -5.85 14.58 6.77
CA PHE A 18 -4.86 13.55 7.10
C PHE A 18 -4.22 13.78 8.48
N CYS A 19 -3.07 14.45 8.55
CA CYS A 19 -2.36 14.59 9.82
C CYS A 19 -2.93 15.72 10.68
N PRO A 20 -3.17 15.51 11.99
CA PRO A 20 -3.46 16.62 12.90
C PRO A 20 -2.31 17.62 12.88
N ARG A 21 -2.63 18.90 13.06
CA ARG A 21 -1.59 19.95 13.14
C ARG A 21 -0.99 20.06 14.54
N THR A 22 -1.73 19.69 15.58
CA THR A 22 -1.25 19.75 16.98
C THR A 22 -1.78 18.58 17.80
N ILE A 23 -1.12 18.27 18.92
CA ILE A 23 -1.60 17.27 19.89
C ILE A 23 -2.85 17.71 20.67
N SER A 24 -3.34 18.94 20.44
CA SER A 24 -4.58 19.44 21.02
C SER A 24 -5.79 19.26 20.10
N GLU A 25 -5.57 18.81 18.85
CA GLU A 25 -6.66 18.53 17.93
C GLU A 25 -7.48 17.34 18.45
N ALA A 26 -8.78 17.58 18.64
CA ALA A 26 -9.71 16.60 19.21
C ALA A 26 -10.96 16.42 18.35
N ASP A 27 -11.13 17.27 17.33
CA ASP A 27 -12.22 17.16 16.38
C ASP A 27 -11.84 16.13 15.32
N VAL A 28 -12.60 15.05 15.26
CA VAL A 28 -12.36 13.94 14.34
C VAL A 28 -12.55 14.37 12.89
N ASP A 29 -13.39 15.37 12.63
CA ASP A 29 -13.64 15.89 11.28
C ASP A 29 -12.43 16.70 10.72
N ASN A 30 -11.41 16.99 11.54
CA ASN A 30 -10.20 17.73 11.16
C ASN A 30 -8.94 16.86 11.08
N VAL A 31 -9.07 15.56 11.31
CA VAL A 31 -7.97 14.59 11.27
C VAL A 31 -8.37 13.40 10.41
N GLY A 32 -7.38 12.72 9.89
CA GLY A 32 -7.57 11.45 9.22
C GLY A 32 -7.55 10.29 10.22
N ALA A 33 -7.34 9.09 9.69
CA ALA A 33 -7.39 7.87 10.45
C ALA A 33 -6.15 6.99 10.20
N TRP A 34 -5.98 5.98 11.05
CA TRP A 34 -4.91 4.98 10.93
C TRP A 34 -5.41 3.62 11.39
N PHE A 35 -4.64 2.56 11.10
CA PHE A 35 -4.93 1.24 11.64
C PHE A 35 -4.92 1.25 13.18
N ASN A 36 -5.92 0.59 13.76
CA ASN A 36 -5.98 0.36 15.19
C ASN A 36 -4.99 -0.76 15.59
N VAL A 37 -3.73 -0.39 15.77
CA VAL A 37 -2.65 -1.30 16.17
C VAL A 37 -2.73 -1.57 17.67
N GLN A 38 -2.99 -2.83 18.04
CA GLN A 38 -3.08 -3.28 19.44
C GLN A 38 -1.70 -3.44 20.09
N SER A 39 -0.74 -4.02 19.35
CA SER A 39 0.61 -4.28 19.85
C SER A 39 1.57 -4.51 18.70
N ILE A 40 2.86 -4.25 18.94
CA ILE A 40 3.96 -4.66 18.07
C ILE A 40 4.53 -5.97 18.61
N ASN A 41 4.62 -6.98 17.75
CA ASN A 41 5.13 -8.30 18.08
C ASN A 41 6.67 -8.29 18.10
N GLY A 42 7.28 -9.32 18.69
CA GLY A 42 8.75 -9.41 18.81
C GLY A 42 9.50 -9.50 17.48
N ASP A 43 8.81 -9.80 16.37
CA ASP A 43 9.35 -9.79 15.00
C ASP A 43 9.09 -8.46 14.26
N GLY A 44 8.51 -7.46 14.93
CA GLY A 44 8.15 -6.16 14.37
C GLY A 44 6.77 -6.10 13.71
N SER A 45 6.07 -7.23 13.54
CA SER A 45 4.73 -7.23 12.96
C SER A 45 3.70 -6.60 13.90
N ALA A 46 2.71 -5.89 13.35
CA ALA A 46 1.64 -5.29 14.13
C ALA A 46 0.44 -6.25 14.26
N THR A 47 -0.06 -6.40 15.48
CA THR A 47 -1.38 -7.03 15.72
C THR A 47 -2.43 -5.94 15.66
N LEU A 48 -3.38 -6.03 14.72
CA LEU A 48 -4.47 -5.07 14.58
C LEU A 48 -5.68 -5.49 15.42
N THR A 49 -6.31 -4.52 16.08
CA THR A 49 -7.57 -4.73 16.81
C THR A 49 -8.70 -4.92 15.80
N PRO A 50 -9.57 -5.93 15.96
CA PRO A 50 -10.76 -6.07 15.12
C PRO A 50 -11.63 -4.81 15.15
N GLY A 51 -11.96 -4.29 13.97
CA GLY A 51 -12.78 -3.09 13.83
C GLY A 51 -12.35 -2.19 12.69
N ASP A 52 -12.85 -0.96 12.75
CA ASP A 52 -12.57 0.10 11.79
C ASP A 52 -11.26 0.83 12.14
N LEU A 53 -10.91 1.81 11.31
CA LEU A 53 -9.76 2.70 11.55
C LEU A 53 -9.98 3.53 12.83
N VAL A 54 -8.88 4.06 13.38
CA VAL A 54 -8.88 4.95 14.54
C VAL A 54 -8.46 6.36 14.12
N ASP A 55 -9.17 7.38 14.62
CA ASP A 55 -8.89 8.77 14.31
C ASP A 55 -7.53 9.21 14.87
N LEU A 56 -6.74 9.90 14.04
CA LEU A 56 -5.44 10.46 14.37
C LEU A 56 -5.56 11.75 15.18
N THR A 57 -6.41 11.75 16.21
CA THR A 57 -6.51 12.88 17.13
C THR A 57 -5.15 13.17 17.78
N GLY A 58 -4.98 14.38 18.29
CA GLY A 58 -3.79 14.75 19.06
C GLY A 58 -3.56 13.83 20.27
N SER A 59 -4.65 13.31 20.85
CA SER A 59 -4.58 12.31 21.93
C SER A 59 -3.95 10.99 21.45
N PHE A 60 -4.33 10.51 20.26
CA PHE A 60 -3.72 9.35 19.62
C PHE A 60 -2.21 9.57 19.43
N ILE A 61 -1.83 10.67 18.77
CA ILE A 61 -0.42 11.02 18.50
C ILE A 61 0.42 11.08 19.79
N SER A 62 -0.11 11.68 20.85
CA SER A 62 0.61 11.79 22.13
C SER A 62 0.74 10.46 22.87
N SER A 63 -0.10 9.46 22.53
CA SER A 63 -0.14 8.16 23.20
C SER A 63 0.70 7.07 22.53
N LEU A 64 1.24 7.32 21.33
CA LEU A 64 2.05 6.36 20.56
C LEU A 64 3.14 5.63 21.40
N PRO A 65 3.91 6.32 22.27
CA PRO A 65 4.91 5.62 23.08
C PRO A 65 4.35 4.55 24.01
N ALA A 66 3.16 4.81 24.58
CA ALA A 66 2.48 3.87 25.45
C ALA A 66 1.70 2.81 24.65
N LEU A 67 1.11 3.20 23.52
CA LEU A 67 0.35 2.31 22.64
C LEU A 67 1.24 1.22 22.04
N TYR A 68 2.46 1.59 21.62
CA TYR A 68 3.40 0.68 20.96
C TYR A 68 4.49 0.13 21.88
N ASP A 69 4.43 0.45 23.18
CA ASP A 69 5.43 0.07 24.19
C ASP A 69 6.87 0.45 23.77
N ASP A 70 7.01 1.63 23.15
CA ASP A 70 8.29 2.12 22.64
C ASP A 70 8.44 3.63 22.90
N SER A 71 9.33 3.97 23.84
CA SER A 71 9.62 5.35 24.24
C SER A 71 10.30 6.22 23.17
N ASN A 72 10.73 5.65 22.04
CA ASN A 72 11.37 6.41 20.95
C ASN A 72 10.34 7.22 20.13
N TRP A 73 9.06 6.84 20.16
CA TRP A 73 8.01 7.58 19.46
C TRP A 73 7.91 9.03 19.95
N GLN A 74 8.07 9.97 19.02
CA GLN A 74 7.98 11.41 19.28
C GLN A 74 7.55 12.11 17.99
N LEU A 75 6.29 11.93 17.59
CA LEU A 75 5.72 12.53 16.37
C LEU A 75 5.41 14.03 16.48
N TYR A 76 5.68 14.65 17.62
CA TYR A 76 5.36 16.05 17.86
C TYR A 76 6.52 16.76 18.54
N ASP A 77 6.54 18.08 18.49
CA ASP A 77 7.46 18.90 19.30
C ASP A 77 6.93 18.98 20.74
N SER A 78 7.74 18.52 21.72
CA SER A 78 7.30 18.46 23.11
C SER A 78 7.17 19.81 23.81
N GLN A 79 7.71 20.89 23.22
CA GLN A 79 7.60 22.24 23.77
C GLN A 79 6.36 22.95 23.24
N THR A 80 6.05 22.80 21.95
CA THR A 80 4.94 23.51 21.30
C THR A 80 3.67 22.67 21.21
N GLY A 81 3.80 21.35 21.15
CA GLY A 81 2.69 20.43 20.86
C GLY A 81 2.37 20.32 19.36
N ASP A 82 3.17 20.93 18.49
CA ASP A 82 2.98 20.84 17.04
C ASP A 82 3.33 19.43 16.57
N VAL A 83 2.45 18.83 15.78
CA VAL A 83 2.71 17.52 15.16
C VAL A 83 3.67 17.71 14.00
N ARG A 84 4.66 16.84 13.89
CA ARG A 84 5.58 16.77 12.76
C ARG A 84 4.87 16.03 11.63
N TYR A 85 4.68 16.68 10.50
CA TYR A 85 4.04 16.09 9.34
C TYR A 85 4.79 16.46 8.05
N THR A 86 4.54 15.70 6.99
CA THR A 86 5.21 15.87 5.69
C THR A 86 4.52 16.89 4.78
N GLY A 87 4.49 18.16 5.21
CA GLY A 87 3.79 19.25 4.52
C GLY A 87 4.44 19.79 3.23
N THR A 88 5.35 19.04 2.61
CA THR A 88 6.01 19.41 1.34
C THR A 88 6.25 18.18 0.49
N LEU A 89 6.34 18.35 -0.84
CA LEU A 89 6.74 17.29 -1.79
C LEU A 89 8.01 16.55 -1.33
N GLU A 90 9.05 17.28 -0.93
CA GLU A 90 10.33 16.69 -0.48
C GLU A 90 10.14 15.81 0.75
N SER A 91 9.44 16.32 1.77
CA SER A 91 9.18 15.54 2.99
C SER A 91 8.27 14.34 2.75
N CYS A 92 7.27 14.47 1.87
CA CYS A 92 6.37 13.37 1.49
C CYS A 92 7.18 12.28 0.77
N SER A 93 7.94 12.65 -0.27
CA SER A 93 8.81 11.72 -1.00
C SER A 93 9.82 11.03 -0.08
N GLY A 94 10.39 11.76 0.88
CA GLY A 94 11.40 11.24 1.80
C GLY A 94 10.85 10.25 2.83
N ALA A 95 9.59 10.41 3.25
CA ALA A 95 8.95 9.56 4.26
C ALA A 95 8.07 8.44 3.69
N ALA A 96 7.49 8.63 2.50
CA ALA A 96 6.59 7.66 1.86
C ALA A 96 7.35 6.61 1.01
N GLN A 97 8.40 6.03 1.60
CA GLN A 97 9.24 5.02 0.97
C GLN A 97 9.77 4.00 2.02
N PRO A 98 10.25 2.81 1.60
CA PRO A 98 10.72 1.79 2.54
C PRO A 98 11.94 2.22 3.38
N ASN A 99 12.84 2.99 2.78
CA ASN A 99 14.10 3.43 3.40
C ASN A 99 13.99 4.89 3.86
N VAL A 100 13.35 5.12 5.01
CA VAL A 100 13.13 6.48 5.51
C VAL A 100 14.40 7.02 6.17
N GLU A 101 14.96 8.09 5.60
CA GLU A 101 16.09 8.80 6.21
C GLU A 101 15.70 9.39 7.56
N ALA A 102 16.65 9.44 8.50
CA ALA A 102 16.42 9.88 9.87
C ALA A 102 15.76 11.27 10.01
N GLN A 103 15.92 12.15 9.01
CA GLN A 103 15.31 13.48 9.00
C GLN A 103 13.81 13.48 8.63
N TYR A 104 13.32 12.39 8.02
CA TYR A 104 11.91 12.21 7.64
C TYR A 104 11.17 11.22 8.57
N GLN A 105 11.88 10.52 9.45
CA GLN A 105 11.29 9.73 10.54
C GLN A 105 10.59 10.62 11.57
N GLN A 106 9.82 10.02 12.48
CA GLN A 106 9.08 10.72 13.53
C GLN A 106 8.05 11.71 12.98
N THR A 107 7.45 11.38 11.83
CA THR A 107 6.47 12.21 11.14
C THR A 107 5.16 11.46 10.95
N CYS A 108 4.06 12.21 10.98
CA CYS A 108 2.83 11.80 10.34
C CYS A 108 2.97 12.08 8.83
N VAL A 109 2.87 11.03 8.03
CA VAL A 109 3.05 11.09 6.59
C VAL A 109 1.72 11.41 5.95
N GLU A 110 1.69 12.55 5.28
CA GLU A 110 0.64 12.97 4.36
C GLU A 110 1.27 13.50 3.07
N CYS A 111 0.58 13.27 1.96
CA CYS A 111 0.96 13.79 0.65
C CYS A 111 -0.27 14.48 0.05
N GLU A 112 -0.05 15.39 -0.90
CA GLU A 112 -1.13 16.12 -1.55
C GLU A 112 -1.23 15.74 -3.03
N MET A 113 -2.42 15.83 -3.61
CA MET A 113 -2.62 15.59 -5.04
C MET A 113 -1.78 16.54 -5.91
N ASP A 114 -1.55 17.78 -5.44
CA ASP A 114 -0.73 18.80 -6.12
C ASP A 114 0.77 18.45 -6.13
N TYR A 115 1.19 17.37 -5.45
CA TYR A 115 2.57 16.87 -5.49
C TYR A 115 2.83 15.92 -6.65
N LEU A 116 1.77 15.41 -7.30
CA LEU A 116 1.89 14.53 -8.46
C LEU A 116 2.33 15.33 -9.70
N ASP A 117 2.94 14.63 -10.66
CA ASP A 117 3.28 15.24 -11.96
C ASP A 117 2.01 15.71 -12.71
N ASP A 118 2.13 16.78 -13.49
CA ASP A 118 1.01 17.36 -14.26
C ASP A 118 0.38 16.36 -15.24
N ASP A 119 1.13 15.35 -15.68
CA ASP A 119 0.72 14.27 -16.58
C ASP A 119 0.60 12.91 -15.87
N PHE A 120 0.41 12.90 -14.55
CA PHE A 120 0.19 11.69 -13.77
C PHE A 120 -1.04 10.94 -14.25
N GLU A 121 -0.83 9.73 -14.78
CA GLU A 121 -1.90 8.83 -15.22
C GLU A 121 -1.58 7.38 -14.86
N ILE A 122 -2.59 6.65 -14.37
CA ILE A 122 -2.52 5.19 -14.17
C ILE A 122 -3.53 4.52 -15.08
N THR A 123 -3.13 3.44 -15.75
CA THR A 123 -4.00 2.68 -16.65
C THR A 123 -4.26 1.27 -16.13
N TYR A 124 -5.54 0.93 -15.98
CA TYR A 124 -6.03 -0.37 -15.54
C TYR A 124 -6.64 -1.15 -16.71
N LEU A 125 -6.34 -2.45 -16.77
CA LEU A 125 -6.93 -3.39 -17.73
C LEU A 125 -7.83 -4.39 -17.01
N ILE A 126 -9.14 -4.20 -17.10
CA ILE A 126 -10.11 -5.04 -16.38
C ILE A 126 -10.85 -5.95 -17.38
N PRO A 127 -10.79 -7.30 -17.25
CA PRO A 127 -11.58 -8.21 -18.08
C PRO A 127 -13.07 -7.83 -18.10
N VAL A 128 -13.66 -7.77 -19.30
CA VAL A 128 -15.09 -7.44 -19.46
C VAL A 128 -15.96 -8.61 -18.98
N THR A 129 -15.43 -9.82 -19.08
CA THR A 129 -16.05 -11.04 -18.60
C THR A 129 -14.97 -11.80 -17.83
N PRO A 130 -15.11 -11.94 -16.50
CA PRO A 130 -14.15 -12.67 -15.69
C PRO A 130 -14.02 -14.12 -16.15
N ILE A 131 -12.80 -14.63 -16.13
CA ILE A 131 -12.48 -16.01 -16.48
C ILE A 131 -11.78 -16.62 -15.28
N ALA A 132 -12.33 -17.69 -14.71
CA ALA A 132 -11.69 -18.38 -13.61
C ALA A 132 -10.25 -18.81 -13.98
N ALA A 133 -9.30 -18.50 -13.12
CA ALA A 133 -7.91 -18.91 -13.26
C ALA A 133 -7.74 -20.38 -12.85
N THR A 134 -6.70 -21.01 -13.38
CA THR A 134 -6.31 -22.38 -12.99
C THR A 134 -5.46 -22.41 -11.71
N ALA A 135 -4.87 -21.27 -11.36
CA ALA A 135 -4.12 -21.04 -10.14
C ALA A 135 -4.56 -19.70 -9.55
N VAL A 136 -4.70 -19.65 -8.23
CA VAL A 136 -5.12 -18.46 -7.49
C VAL A 136 -3.87 -17.64 -7.15
N GLU A 137 -3.95 -16.31 -7.32
CA GLU A 137 -2.88 -15.37 -6.96
C GLU A 137 -3.17 -14.77 -5.57
N ASP A 138 -2.27 -14.98 -4.61
CA ASP A 138 -2.40 -14.48 -3.24
C ASP A 138 -1.52 -13.26 -2.94
N ARG A 139 -0.59 -12.91 -3.86
CA ARG A 139 0.24 -11.71 -3.77
C ARG A 139 -0.36 -10.60 -4.62
N ILE A 140 -1.25 -9.84 -4.00
CA ILE A 140 -1.95 -8.75 -4.66
C ILE A 140 -1.23 -7.43 -4.38
N ALA A 141 -0.57 -6.86 -5.40
CA ALA A 141 -0.05 -5.50 -5.33
C ALA A 141 -1.18 -4.46 -5.52
N SER A 142 -2.03 -4.69 -6.51
CA SER A 142 -3.22 -3.89 -6.79
C SER A 142 -4.44 -4.80 -6.86
N VAL A 143 -5.42 -4.58 -5.99
CA VAL A 143 -6.65 -5.37 -5.94
C VAL A 143 -7.53 -5.02 -7.12
N GLY A 144 -7.66 -3.73 -7.44
CA GLY A 144 -8.59 -3.28 -8.45
C GLY A 144 -8.82 -1.78 -8.44
N LEU A 145 -9.95 -1.39 -9.02
CA LEU A 145 -10.36 -0.01 -9.18
C LEU A 145 -11.68 0.23 -8.46
N ALA A 146 -11.71 1.25 -7.60
CA ALA A 146 -12.94 1.74 -6.99
C ALA A 146 -13.82 2.47 -8.03
N LEU A 147 -15.11 2.64 -7.72
CA LEU A 147 -16.06 3.29 -8.63
C LEU A 147 -15.77 4.77 -8.90
N ASP A 148 -15.02 5.42 -8.02
CA ASP A 148 -14.55 6.80 -8.19
C ASP A 148 -13.22 6.89 -8.98
N GLY A 149 -12.65 5.76 -9.41
CA GLY A 149 -11.42 5.71 -10.18
C GLY A 149 -10.13 5.70 -9.36
N ALA A 150 -10.20 5.64 -8.03
CA ALA A 150 -9.03 5.43 -7.20
C ALA A 150 -8.69 3.94 -7.06
N GLU A 151 -7.42 3.63 -6.82
CA GLU A 151 -6.95 2.27 -6.66
C GLU A 151 -7.47 1.64 -5.36
N LEU A 152 -7.86 0.37 -5.43
CA LEU A 152 -7.96 -0.51 -4.27
C LEU A 152 -6.62 -1.23 -4.13
N SER A 153 -5.79 -0.76 -3.18
CA SER A 153 -4.42 -1.24 -3.04
C SER A 153 -4.36 -2.60 -2.34
N GLY A 154 -3.26 -3.33 -2.57
CA GLY A 154 -2.85 -4.42 -1.69
C GLY A 154 -2.57 -3.94 -0.25
N SER A 155 -2.24 -4.89 0.63
CA SER A 155 -1.97 -4.64 2.05
C SER A 155 -0.92 -3.55 2.28
N ALA A 156 -1.20 -2.65 3.21
CA ALA A 156 -0.23 -1.65 3.65
C ALA A 156 0.96 -2.33 4.36
N PRO A 157 2.21 -1.86 4.16
CA PRO A 157 3.39 -2.37 4.86
C PRO A 157 3.48 -1.81 6.28
N VAL A 158 2.50 -2.13 7.14
CA VAL A 158 2.37 -1.56 8.50
C VAL A 158 3.64 -1.77 9.33
N GLN A 159 4.28 -2.92 9.23
CA GLN A 159 5.54 -3.20 9.92
C GLN A 159 6.65 -2.20 9.54
N ASP A 160 6.83 -1.94 8.25
CA ASP A 160 7.88 -1.04 7.76
C ASP A 160 7.59 0.40 8.18
N ILE A 161 6.33 0.82 8.09
CA ILE A 161 5.85 2.15 8.50
C ILE A 161 6.17 2.41 9.98
N LEU A 162 5.83 1.45 10.85
CA LEU A 162 6.05 1.58 12.29
C LEU A 162 7.52 1.46 12.68
N SER A 163 8.32 0.64 11.98
CA SER A 163 9.76 0.52 12.22
C SER A 163 10.56 1.77 11.86
N ASN A 164 10.05 2.56 10.90
CA ASN A 164 10.59 3.86 10.52
C ASN A 164 10.05 5.02 11.38
N TYR A 165 9.26 4.71 12.42
CA TYR A 165 8.61 5.72 13.27
C TYR A 165 7.78 6.73 12.48
N THR A 166 7.06 6.25 11.48
CA THR A 166 6.13 7.04 10.67
C THR A 166 4.70 6.58 10.92
N ILE A 167 3.73 7.45 10.65
CA ILE A 167 2.31 7.08 10.58
C ILE A 167 1.79 7.53 9.22
N ALA A 168 1.43 6.61 8.33
CA ALA A 168 0.89 6.92 7.02
C ALA A 168 -0.60 7.24 7.15
N ALA A 169 -0.94 8.52 7.30
CA ALA A 169 -2.30 8.93 7.59
C ALA A 169 -3.24 8.63 6.41
N PHE A 170 -4.32 7.90 6.69
CA PHE A 170 -5.45 7.79 5.77
C PHE A 170 -6.39 8.97 5.99
N ASP A 171 -7.18 9.33 4.98
CA ASP A 171 -8.38 10.13 5.20
C ASP A 171 -9.52 9.26 5.78
N ASP A 172 -10.65 9.88 6.10
CA ASP A 172 -11.84 9.17 6.60
C ASP A 172 -12.42 8.17 5.61
N CYS A 173 -12.03 8.27 4.34
CA CYS A 173 -12.40 7.33 3.30
C CYS A 173 -11.48 6.09 3.26
N GLY A 174 -10.45 6.03 4.11
CA GLY A 174 -9.56 4.89 4.26
C GLY A 174 -8.48 4.82 3.18
N GLY A 175 -8.12 5.95 2.56
CA GLY A 175 -7.02 6.00 1.60
C GLY A 175 -6.12 7.23 1.78
N HIS A 176 -5.04 7.27 1.02
CA HIS A 176 -4.02 8.32 1.09
C HIS A 176 -3.27 8.45 -0.23
N ILE A 177 -2.40 9.44 -0.35
CA ILE A 177 -1.64 9.73 -1.56
C ILE A 177 -0.21 9.19 -1.44
N ASN A 178 0.28 8.56 -2.50
CA ASN A 178 1.71 8.33 -2.75
C ASN A 178 2.09 8.89 -4.12
N LEU A 179 3.30 9.41 -4.27
CA LEU A 179 3.76 10.04 -5.53
C LEU A 179 3.80 9.07 -6.72
N HIS A 180 3.89 7.76 -6.47
CA HIS A 180 3.96 6.72 -7.49
C HIS A 180 2.61 6.06 -7.80
N GLN A 181 1.61 6.21 -6.92
CA GLN A 181 0.30 5.54 -7.02
C GLN A 181 -0.88 6.52 -7.06
N GLY A 182 -0.64 7.81 -6.82
CA GLY A 182 -1.69 8.76 -6.54
C GLY A 182 -2.43 8.41 -5.26
N TYR A 183 -3.68 8.84 -5.18
CA TYR A 183 -4.62 8.46 -4.15
C TYR A 183 -5.06 6.99 -4.32
N HIS A 184 -4.93 6.21 -3.26
CA HIS A 184 -5.32 4.82 -3.21
C HIS A 184 -5.88 4.44 -1.85
N TYR A 185 -6.83 3.51 -1.84
CA TYR A 185 -7.49 3.00 -0.65
C TYR A 185 -6.74 1.80 -0.07
N HIS A 186 -6.73 1.72 1.26
CA HIS A 186 -6.30 0.55 2.04
C HIS A 186 -7.46 -0.07 2.85
N ALA A 187 -8.58 0.65 2.99
CA ALA A 187 -9.78 0.19 3.67
C ALA A 187 -11.05 0.72 2.99
N THR A 188 -12.19 0.07 3.27
CA THR A 188 -13.52 0.56 2.88
C THR A 188 -14.19 1.18 4.09
N THR A 189 -14.57 2.45 4.01
CA THR A 189 -15.35 3.15 5.06
C THR A 189 -16.68 3.69 4.54
N GLY A 190 -17.04 3.36 3.30
CA GLY A 190 -18.33 3.70 2.68
C GLY A 190 -18.27 4.83 1.64
N CYS A 191 -17.14 5.50 1.44
CA CYS A 191 -17.04 6.60 0.48
C CYS A 191 -17.22 6.20 -0.99
N THR A 192 -17.01 4.91 -1.31
CA THR A 192 -17.12 4.37 -2.68
C THR A 192 -18.40 3.53 -2.88
N ASP A 193 -19.24 3.44 -1.85
CA ASP A 193 -20.42 2.59 -1.86
C ASP A 193 -21.48 3.12 -2.83
N THR A 194 -21.98 2.23 -3.68
CA THR A 194 -23.22 2.52 -4.44
C THR A 194 -24.41 2.71 -3.50
N THR A 195 -25.20 3.77 -3.73
CA THR A 195 -26.32 4.14 -2.86
C THR A 195 -27.58 3.28 -3.03
N ASN A 196 -27.60 2.31 -3.95
CA ASN A 196 -28.81 1.60 -4.38
C ASN A 196 -28.64 0.07 -4.36
N THR A 197 -28.74 -0.55 -3.18
CA THR A 197 -28.92 -2.01 -3.08
C THR A 197 -30.39 -2.31 -2.81
N THR A 198 -31.09 -2.88 -3.79
CA THR A 198 -32.54 -3.14 -3.70
C THR A 198 -32.87 -4.53 -3.16
N ASP A 199 -31.89 -5.41 -3.10
CA ASP A 199 -32.04 -6.82 -2.71
C ASP A 199 -31.39 -7.15 -1.36
N GLY A 200 -30.92 -6.14 -0.64
CA GLY A 200 -30.29 -6.29 0.68
C GLY A 200 -28.82 -6.72 0.63
N HIS A 201 -28.21 -6.82 -0.55
CA HIS A 201 -26.78 -7.09 -0.67
C HIS A 201 -25.94 -5.89 -0.23
N ALA A 202 -24.68 -6.14 0.13
CA ALA A 202 -23.69 -5.09 0.29
C ALA A 202 -23.53 -4.25 -0.99
N PRO A 203 -23.23 -2.94 -0.88
CA PRO A 203 -23.05 -2.06 -2.02
C PRO A 203 -21.82 -2.44 -2.85
N LEU A 204 -21.91 -2.28 -4.17
CA LEU A 204 -20.75 -2.38 -5.05
C LEU A 204 -19.80 -1.21 -4.74
N ILE A 205 -18.50 -1.49 -4.63
CA ILE A 205 -17.45 -0.48 -4.37
C ILE A 205 -16.44 -0.36 -5.51
N GLY A 206 -16.34 -1.38 -6.37
CA GLY A 206 -15.37 -1.41 -7.45
C GLY A 206 -15.29 -2.75 -8.17
N TYR A 207 -14.23 -2.91 -8.96
CA TYR A 207 -13.93 -4.14 -9.71
C TYR A 207 -12.48 -4.54 -9.48
N ALA A 208 -12.27 -5.83 -9.23
CA ALA A 208 -10.93 -6.41 -9.14
C ALA A 208 -10.24 -6.39 -10.50
N VAL A 209 -8.90 -6.44 -10.52
CA VAL A 209 -8.10 -6.50 -11.76
C VAL A 209 -8.39 -7.75 -12.60
N ASP A 210 -8.93 -8.80 -12.01
CA ASP A 210 -9.40 -10.02 -12.70
C ASP A 210 -10.83 -9.92 -13.26
N GLY A 211 -11.48 -8.77 -13.05
CA GLY A 211 -12.78 -8.40 -13.59
C GLY A 211 -13.97 -8.70 -12.67
N TYR A 212 -13.78 -9.43 -11.57
CA TYR A 212 -14.90 -9.71 -10.66
C TYR A 212 -15.28 -8.45 -9.86
N PRO A 213 -16.58 -8.21 -9.62
CA PRO A 213 -17.01 -7.08 -8.81
C PRO A 213 -16.61 -7.28 -7.35
N ILE A 214 -16.28 -6.17 -6.69
CA ILE A 214 -15.98 -6.12 -5.26
C ILE A 214 -17.10 -5.33 -4.59
N TYR A 215 -17.72 -5.96 -3.59
CA TYR A 215 -18.75 -5.38 -2.74
C TYR A 215 -18.16 -4.98 -1.39
N ALA A 216 -18.79 -4.03 -0.70
CA ALA A 216 -18.42 -3.65 0.64
C ALA A 216 -18.55 -4.84 1.62
N MET A 217 -17.89 -4.72 2.77
CA MET A 217 -17.91 -5.78 3.78
C MET A 217 -19.32 -6.00 4.34
N LYS A 218 -20.05 -4.91 4.62
CA LYS A 218 -21.36 -4.92 5.28
C LYS A 218 -22.47 -4.48 4.34
N ASP A 219 -23.64 -5.07 4.51
CA ASP A 219 -24.89 -4.58 3.94
C ASP A 219 -25.41 -3.31 4.64
N ALA A 220 -26.49 -2.74 4.13
CA ALA A 220 -27.14 -1.57 4.73
C ALA A 220 -27.71 -1.84 6.15
N GLY A 221 -27.84 -3.11 6.55
CA GLY A 221 -28.19 -3.54 7.90
C GLY A 221 -27.00 -3.73 8.82
N GLY A 222 -25.77 -3.55 8.33
CA GLY A 222 -24.52 -3.76 9.08
C GLY A 222 -24.06 -5.22 9.14
N ASN A 223 -24.67 -6.12 8.37
CA ASN A 223 -24.33 -7.54 8.38
C ASN A 223 -23.25 -7.84 7.33
N GLU A 224 -22.27 -8.64 7.71
CA GLU A 224 -21.29 -9.19 6.78
C GLU A 224 -21.85 -10.41 6.05
N ALA A 225 -21.42 -10.61 4.81
CA ALA A 225 -21.77 -11.81 4.04
C ALA A 225 -21.24 -13.09 4.71
N GLU A 226 -22.05 -14.14 4.74
CA GLU A 226 -21.68 -15.43 5.32
C GLU A 226 -21.22 -16.40 4.23
N GLY A 227 -20.33 -17.35 4.58
CA GLY A 227 -19.92 -18.42 3.67
C GLY A 227 -18.96 -17.98 2.57
N LEU A 228 -18.24 -16.88 2.78
CA LEU A 228 -17.15 -16.45 1.90
C LEU A 228 -16.03 -17.51 1.83
N ASP A 229 -15.44 -17.67 0.65
CA ASP A 229 -14.26 -18.50 0.44
C ASP A 229 -12.97 -17.83 0.96
N GLU A 230 -11.82 -18.48 0.77
CA GLU A 230 -10.52 -17.98 1.23
C GLU A 230 -10.10 -16.64 0.57
N CYS A 231 -10.60 -16.35 -0.63
CA CYS A 231 -10.39 -15.08 -1.32
C CYS A 231 -11.41 -14.00 -0.91
N ARG A 232 -12.31 -14.31 0.03
CA ARG A 232 -13.48 -13.51 0.41
C ARG A 232 -14.54 -13.39 -0.70
N GLY A 233 -14.63 -14.39 -1.57
CA GLY A 233 -15.63 -14.45 -2.63
C GLY A 233 -16.79 -15.40 -2.34
N GLN A 234 -17.88 -15.20 -3.07
CA GLN A 234 -19.06 -16.06 -3.07
C GLN A 234 -19.74 -16.04 -4.45
N THR A 235 -20.69 -16.94 -4.68
CA THR A 235 -21.45 -17.01 -5.94
C THR A 235 -22.95 -16.98 -5.67
N ASP A 236 -23.67 -16.16 -6.44
CA ASP A 236 -25.14 -16.19 -6.51
C ASP A 236 -25.64 -16.15 -7.97
N ASP A 237 -26.92 -16.45 -8.17
CA ASP A 237 -27.55 -16.52 -9.50
C ASP A 237 -27.66 -15.16 -10.22
N THR A 238 -27.55 -14.04 -9.49
CA THR A 238 -27.72 -12.68 -10.00
C THR A 238 -26.39 -12.07 -10.45
N ARG A 239 -25.34 -12.25 -9.65
CA ARG A 239 -24.01 -11.63 -9.81
C ARG A 239 -22.98 -12.60 -10.39
N GLY A 240 -23.21 -13.90 -10.26
CA GLY A 240 -22.14 -14.89 -10.41
C GLY A 240 -21.14 -14.79 -9.26
N TYR A 241 -19.90 -15.20 -9.50
CA TYR A 241 -18.83 -15.07 -8.52
C TYR A 241 -18.47 -13.58 -8.30
N HIS A 242 -18.28 -13.18 -7.05
CA HIS A 242 -17.95 -11.80 -6.67
C HIS A 242 -17.25 -11.78 -5.30
N TYR A 243 -16.49 -10.72 -5.03
CA TYR A 243 -15.77 -10.55 -3.77
C TYR A 243 -16.50 -9.64 -2.78
N HIS A 244 -16.19 -9.81 -1.50
CA HIS A 244 -16.53 -8.90 -0.42
C HIS A 244 -15.26 -8.36 0.25
N ALA A 245 -15.18 -7.06 0.37
CA ALA A 245 -14.08 -6.40 1.04
C ALA A 245 -13.93 -6.88 2.49
N ALA A 246 -12.69 -6.98 2.95
CA ALA A 246 -12.32 -7.28 4.32
C ALA A 246 -12.41 -6.04 5.21
N SER A 247 -12.35 -6.27 6.51
CA SER A 247 -12.28 -5.17 7.47
C SER A 247 -10.93 -4.45 7.37
N ALA A 248 -10.88 -3.17 7.78
CA ALA A 248 -9.61 -2.44 7.88
C ALA A 248 -8.58 -3.20 8.73
N SER A 249 -9.03 -3.84 9.82
CA SER A 249 -8.16 -4.64 10.70
C SER A 249 -7.53 -5.89 10.05
N GLU A 250 -8.04 -6.34 8.91
CA GLU A 250 -7.44 -7.42 8.14
C GLU A 250 -6.36 -6.94 7.15
N ASN A 251 -6.21 -5.62 7.01
CA ASN A 251 -5.24 -4.95 6.14
C ASN A 251 -5.21 -5.51 4.71
N ARG A 252 -6.39 -5.72 4.12
CA ARG A 252 -6.58 -6.15 2.72
C ARG A 252 -8.04 -5.95 2.31
N PHE A 253 -8.31 -5.82 1.02
CA PHE A 253 -9.69 -5.90 0.51
C PHE A 253 -10.12 -7.35 0.30
N ILE A 254 -9.30 -8.17 -0.35
CA ILE A 254 -9.63 -9.56 -0.68
C ILE A 254 -8.43 -10.47 -0.37
N GLY A 255 -8.67 -11.77 -0.22
CA GLY A 255 -7.61 -12.72 0.11
C GLY A 255 -6.75 -13.11 -1.09
N CYS A 256 -7.34 -13.13 -2.28
CA CYS A 256 -6.67 -13.56 -3.51
C CYS A 256 -7.50 -13.21 -4.76
N LEU A 257 -6.88 -13.30 -5.93
CA LEU A 257 -7.54 -13.21 -7.24
C LEU A 257 -7.81 -14.62 -7.77
N THR A 258 -9.08 -14.93 -8.01
CA THR A 258 -9.55 -16.20 -8.57
C THR A 258 -9.73 -16.18 -10.08
N GLY A 259 -9.69 -14.99 -10.69
CA GLY A 259 -9.81 -14.81 -12.14
C GLY A 259 -8.47 -14.56 -12.83
N GLN A 260 -8.47 -14.72 -14.15
CA GLN A 260 -7.38 -14.29 -15.02
C GLN A 260 -7.41 -12.76 -15.13
N TYR A 261 -6.29 -12.11 -14.85
CA TYR A 261 -6.10 -10.68 -15.07
C TYR A 261 -5.19 -10.43 -16.28
N ALA A 262 -5.29 -9.25 -16.87
CA ALA A 262 -4.43 -8.89 -17.99
C ALA A 262 -3.05 -8.47 -17.49
N ALA A 263 -2.01 -9.09 -18.05
CA ALA A 263 -0.66 -8.57 -17.92
C ALA A 263 -0.62 -7.17 -18.56
N THR A 264 -0.33 -6.15 -17.78
CA THR A 264 0.00 -4.83 -18.31
C THR A 264 1.50 -4.84 -18.68
N ASN A 265 1.95 -4.00 -19.62
CA ASN A 265 3.41 -3.85 -19.84
C ASN A 265 4.11 -3.20 -18.62
N THR A 266 3.34 -2.82 -17.60
CA THR A 266 3.75 -2.37 -16.27
C THR A 266 3.63 -3.47 -15.21
N ASP A 267 3.37 -4.73 -15.59
CA ASP A 267 3.54 -5.93 -14.74
C ASP A 267 5.04 -6.20 -14.41
N THR A 268 5.90 -5.26 -14.79
CA THR A 268 7.16 -4.93 -14.12
C THR A 268 7.01 -3.60 -13.36
N GLY A 269 6.52 -3.63 -12.11
CA GLY A 269 6.75 -2.56 -11.13
C GLY A 269 5.51 -1.94 -10.51
N GLY A 270 5.34 -2.14 -9.19
CA GLY A 270 4.32 -1.46 -8.39
C GLY A 270 4.07 -2.07 -7.01
N GLY A 271 4.56 -3.28 -6.75
CA GLY A 271 5.06 -3.63 -5.43
C GLY A 271 6.57 -3.79 -5.60
N GLU A 272 7.38 -3.09 -4.81
CA GLU A 272 8.71 -3.64 -4.54
C GLU A 272 8.46 -5.08 -4.05
N PRO A 273 9.01 -6.10 -4.73
CA PRO A 273 9.08 -7.39 -4.10
C PRO A 273 9.85 -7.14 -2.80
N THR A 274 9.37 -7.67 -1.69
CA THR A 274 10.16 -7.78 -0.47
C THR A 274 11.39 -8.71 -0.62
N GLY A 275 11.80 -8.99 -1.86
CA GLY A 275 13.14 -9.40 -2.24
C GLY A 275 13.70 -8.33 -3.19
N GLY A 276 14.92 -7.87 -2.92
CA GLY A 276 15.62 -6.89 -3.76
C GLY A 276 15.73 -7.30 -5.24
N PRO A 277 16.46 -6.53 -6.06
CA PRO A 277 16.53 -6.76 -7.50
C PRO A 277 16.86 -8.22 -7.83
N ASP A 278 16.13 -8.84 -8.78
CA ASP A 278 16.45 -10.20 -9.20
C ASP A 278 17.82 -10.23 -9.91
N PHE A 279 18.85 -10.69 -9.20
CA PHE A 279 20.20 -10.79 -9.71
C PHE A 279 20.48 -12.08 -10.50
N THR A 280 19.48 -12.94 -10.75
CA THR A 280 19.68 -14.23 -11.43
C THR A 280 20.34 -14.06 -12.80
N ALA A 281 19.88 -13.09 -13.59
CA ALA A 281 20.46 -12.78 -14.90
C ALA A 281 21.89 -12.21 -14.81
N ALA A 282 22.14 -11.36 -13.80
CA ALA A 282 23.45 -10.78 -13.52
C ALA A 282 24.47 -11.88 -13.17
N ILE A 283 24.08 -12.82 -12.30
CA ILE A 283 24.89 -13.96 -11.89
C ILE A 283 25.21 -14.87 -13.08
N ALA A 284 24.23 -15.18 -13.92
CA ALA A 284 24.44 -15.98 -15.12
C ALA A 284 25.45 -15.32 -16.07
N THR A 285 25.35 -14.00 -16.24
CA THR A 285 26.27 -13.21 -17.06
C THR A 285 27.69 -13.24 -16.49
N LEU A 286 27.86 -12.94 -15.20
CA LEU A 286 29.17 -12.95 -14.53
C LEU A 286 29.82 -14.34 -14.58
N ASN A 287 29.05 -15.41 -14.34
CA ASN A 287 29.53 -16.78 -14.42
C ASN A 287 29.96 -17.15 -15.85
N SER A 288 29.24 -16.69 -16.88
CA SER A 288 29.62 -16.89 -18.29
C SER A 288 30.93 -16.17 -18.67
N MET A 289 31.24 -15.08 -17.96
CA MET A 289 32.49 -14.32 -18.10
C MET A 289 33.64 -14.89 -17.25
N GLY A 290 33.39 -15.98 -16.51
CA GLY A 290 34.39 -16.68 -15.70
C GLY A 290 34.46 -16.24 -14.23
N TYR A 291 33.60 -15.33 -13.79
CA TYR A 291 33.51 -14.91 -12.39
C TYR A 291 32.53 -15.81 -11.65
N SER A 292 33.05 -16.76 -10.86
CA SER A 292 32.22 -17.67 -10.06
C SER A 292 31.57 -16.95 -8.87
N VAL A 293 30.35 -16.44 -9.06
CA VAL A 293 29.58 -15.69 -8.05
C VAL A 293 28.24 -16.35 -7.81
N THR A 294 27.83 -16.44 -6.54
CA THR A 294 26.49 -16.87 -6.12
C THR A 294 25.61 -15.67 -5.75
N LEU A 295 24.30 -15.87 -5.69
CA LEU A 295 23.34 -14.85 -5.29
C LEU A 295 23.67 -14.23 -3.92
N ALA A 296 23.87 -15.08 -2.91
CA ALA A 296 24.21 -14.64 -1.57
C ALA A 296 25.54 -13.86 -1.50
N GLN A 297 26.52 -14.19 -2.36
CA GLN A 297 27.78 -13.45 -2.42
C GLN A 297 27.60 -12.06 -3.03
N LEU A 298 26.77 -11.97 -4.06
CA LEU A 298 26.48 -10.70 -4.72
C LEU A 298 25.66 -9.78 -3.80
N GLU A 299 24.61 -10.29 -3.17
CA GLU A 299 23.78 -9.53 -2.22
C GLU A 299 24.59 -9.02 -1.02
N ALA A 300 25.42 -9.89 -0.42
CA ALA A 300 26.27 -9.50 0.69
C ALA A 300 27.35 -8.46 0.31
N ALA A 301 27.85 -8.53 -0.93
CA ALA A 301 28.86 -7.60 -1.43
C ALA A 301 28.26 -6.22 -1.78
N LEU A 302 27.03 -6.19 -2.28
CA LEU A 302 26.28 -4.95 -2.54
C LEU A 302 25.93 -4.24 -1.24
N GLY A 303 25.43 -4.97 -0.23
CA GLY A 303 24.96 -4.36 1.01
C GLY A 303 23.69 -3.53 0.83
N THR A 304 23.24 -2.91 1.92
CA THR A 304 22.04 -2.06 1.97
C THR A 304 22.39 -0.71 2.61
N PRO A 305 22.43 0.40 1.85
CA PRO A 305 22.19 0.50 0.40
C PRO A 305 23.32 -0.12 -0.44
N PRO A 306 23.06 -0.47 -1.72
CA PRO A 306 24.07 -1.02 -2.61
C PRO A 306 25.27 -0.09 -2.83
N ASP A 307 26.48 -0.57 -2.52
CA ASP A 307 27.75 0.06 -2.89
C ASP A 307 28.45 -0.76 -3.98
N PHE A 308 28.25 -0.36 -5.23
CA PHE A 308 28.82 -1.05 -6.39
C PHE A 308 30.35 -1.01 -6.43
N THR A 309 30.98 0.01 -5.82
CA THR A 309 32.44 0.14 -5.78
C THR A 309 33.03 -0.83 -4.75
N ALA A 310 32.43 -0.91 -3.57
CA ALA A 310 32.79 -1.88 -2.54
C ALA A 310 32.49 -3.32 -3.00
N ALA A 311 31.36 -3.54 -3.68
CA ALA A 311 30.98 -4.85 -4.20
C ALA A 311 31.96 -5.37 -5.25
N ALA A 312 32.33 -4.52 -6.22
CA ALA A 312 33.33 -4.85 -7.25
C ALA A 312 34.67 -5.26 -6.63
N THR A 313 35.10 -4.51 -5.61
CA THR A 313 36.32 -4.79 -4.86
C THR A 313 36.23 -6.12 -4.10
N THR A 314 35.09 -6.37 -3.43
CA THR A 314 34.85 -7.56 -2.61
C THR A 314 34.77 -8.83 -3.45
N LEU A 315 34.13 -8.77 -4.61
CA LEU A 315 33.96 -9.90 -5.53
C LEU A 315 35.16 -10.11 -6.46
N GLY A 316 36.11 -9.17 -6.50
CA GLY A 316 37.25 -9.22 -7.41
C GLY A 316 36.85 -9.05 -8.89
N ILE A 317 35.77 -8.32 -9.15
CA ILE A 317 35.20 -8.07 -10.47
C ILE A 317 35.50 -6.63 -10.86
N PRO A 318 35.97 -6.35 -12.10
CA PRO A 318 36.09 -4.97 -12.56
C PRO A 318 34.76 -4.21 -12.42
N TYR A 319 34.81 -2.98 -11.91
CA TYR A 319 33.62 -2.18 -11.60
C TYR A 319 32.67 -2.05 -12.80
N ASP A 320 33.22 -1.78 -13.98
CA ASP A 320 32.48 -1.66 -15.24
C ASP A 320 31.80 -2.98 -15.65
N VAL A 321 32.47 -4.12 -15.41
CA VAL A 321 31.89 -5.45 -15.67
C VAL A 321 30.77 -5.77 -14.69
N LEU A 322 30.93 -5.43 -13.40
CA LEU A 322 29.90 -5.64 -12.39
C LEU A 322 28.66 -4.79 -12.70
N VAL A 323 28.83 -3.49 -12.91
CA VAL A 323 27.72 -2.57 -13.18
C VAL A 323 27.01 -2.90 -14.49
N ALA A 324 27.72 -3.34 -15.52
CA ALA A 324 27.11 -3.75 -16.79
C ALA A 324 26.32 -5.06 -16.70
N ALA A 325 26.61 -5.93 -15.71
CA ALA A 325 25.89 -7.17 -15.49
C ALA A 325 24.65 -7.00 -14.60
N LEU A 326 24.63 -5.99 -13.74
CA LEU A 326 23.52 -5.71 -12.83
C LEU A 326 22.29 -5.18 -13.58
N PRO A 327 21.07 -5.47 -13.10
CA PRO A 327 19.87 -4.88 -13.66
C PRO A 327 19.98 -3.35 -13.58
N ALA A 328 19.56 -2.66 -14.64
CA ALA A 328 19.44 -1.21 -14.59
C ALA A 328 18.49 -0.83 -13.45
N PRO A 329 18.72 0.29 -12.75
CA PRO A 329 17.73 0.83 -11.83
C PRO A 329 16.39 0.96 -12.58
N PRO A 330 15.25 0.64 -11.94
CA PRO A 330 13.96 0.94 -12.53
C PRO A 330 13.95 2.43 -12.93
N GLN A 331 13.64 2.68 -14.20
CA GLN A 331 13.43 4.04 -14.73
C GLN A 331 12.00 4.46 -14.48
#